data_AF-A0A0B1SCN5-F1
#
_entry.id   AF-A0A0B1SCN5-F1
#
_cell.length_a   1.000
_cell.length_b   1.000
_cell.length_c   1.000
_cell.angle_alpha   90.00
_cell.angle_beta   90.00
_cell.angle_gamma   90.00
#
_symmetry.space_group_name_H-M   'P 1'
#
loop_
_entity.id
_entity.type
_entity.pdbx_description
1 polymer ?
#
loop_
_entity_poly.entity_id
_entity_poly.type
_entity_poly.pdbx_seq_one_letter_code
_entity_poly.pdbx_strand_id
1 'polypeptide(L)'
;MGDYAINAGMMRYVRIMSENGNDVYFYCFEYFNPDGFGFLRFMMPFKGATHCSEVRYVLGKGVFAKFRPNASDLDMIDMMTTYFSNFAKYG
;
A
#
# COMPACT_ATOMS: atom_id res chain seq x y z
N MET A 1 -16.44 -6.73 -2.76
CA MET A 1 -15.34 -7.72 -2.68
C MET A 1 -14.23 -7.28 -1.72
N GLY A 2 -13.65 -6.09 -1.85
CA GLY A 2 -12.55 -5.63 -0.97
C GLY A 2 -12.85 -5.71 0.53
N ASP A 3 -14.02 -5.24 0.97
CA ASP A 3 -14.38 -5.29 2.40
C ASP A 3 -14.55 -6.70 2.92
N TYR A 4 -15.30 -7.52 2.20
CA TYR A 4 -15.56 -8.90 2.59
C TYR A 4 -14.28 -9.76 2.59
N ALA A 5 -13.42 -9.59 1.57
CA ALA A 5 -12.26 -10.46 1.39
C ALA A 5 -11.02 -10.01 2.17
N ILE A 6 -10.89 -8.71 2.50
CA ILE A 6 -9.67 -8.14 3.08
C ILE A 6 -10.02 -7.23 4.27
N ASN A 7 -10.71 -6.10 4.03
CA ASN A 7 -10.73 -5.01 5.01
C ASN A 7 -11.46 -5.37 6.30
N ALA A 8 -12.61 -6.05 6.25
CA ALA A 8 -13.38 -6.39 7.43
C ALA A 8 -12.63 -7.38 8.34
N GLY A 9 -11.98 -8.39 7.75
CA GLY A 9 -11.14 -9.34 8.48
C GLY A 9 -9.93 -8.65 9.11
N MET A 10 -9.29 -7.76 8.35
CA MET A 10 -8.12 -7.01 8.80
C MET A 10 -8.47 -6.04 9.94
N MET A 11 -9.56 -5.28 9.83
CA MET A 11 -10.08 -4.41 10.91
C MET A 11 -10.44 -5.20 12.17
N ARG A 12 -11.04 -6.38 12.03
CA ARG A 12 -11.32 -7.25 13.17
C ARG A 12 -10.04 -7.70 13.86
N TYR A 13 -9.01 -8.05 13.09
CA TYR A 13 -7.72 -8.48 13.64
C TYR A 13 -7.00 -7.35 14.36
N VAL A 14 -6.96 -6.14 13.76
CA VAL A 14 -6.44 -4.92 14.39
C VAL A 14 -7.08 -4.71 15.75
N ARG A 15 -8.41 -4.75 15.81
CA ARG A 15 -9.16 -4.60 17.07
C ARG A 15 -8.78 -5.65 18.11
N ILE A 16 -8.74 -6.93 17.72
CA ILE A 16 -8.36 -8.02 18.64
C ILE A 16 -6.94 -7.81 19.17
N MET A 17 -5.99 -7.47 18.32
CA MET A 17 -4.60 -7.27 18.73
C MET A 17 -4.45 -6.08 19.68
N SER A 18 -5.14 -4.97 19.40
CA SER A 18 -5.19 -3.81 20.30
C SER A 18 -5.84 -4.12 21.64
N GLU A 19 -6.97 -4.85 21.65
CA GLU A 19 -7.67 -5.25 22.89
C GLU A 19 -6.83 -6.21 23.76
N ASN A 20 -5.89 -6.96 23.16
CA ASN A 20 -4.93 -7.81 23.87
C ASN A 20 -3.64 -7.07 24.29
N GLY A 21 -3.60 -5.75 24.19
CA GLY A 21 -2.50 -4.92 24.70
C GLY A 21 -1.27 -4.83 23.78
N ASN A 22 -1.40 -5.16 22.49
CA ASN A 22 -0.33 -4.94 21.51
C ASN A 22 -0.38 -3.50 20.98
N ASP A 23 0.79 -2.93 20.71
CA ASP A 23 0.90 -1.70 19.92
C ASP A 23 0.65 -2.04 18.44
N VAL A 24 -0.47 -1.55 17.91
CA VAL A 24 -0.91 -1.83 16.53
C VAL A 24 -0.83 -0.57 15.70
N TYR A 25 0.02 -0.60 14.67
CA TYR A 25 0.12 0.44 13.65
C TYR A 25 -0.64 0.02 12.40
N PHE A 26 -1.59 0.85 12.01
CA PHE A 26 -2.49 0.58 10.89
C PHE A 26 -2.45 1.71 9.89
N TYR A 27 -2.45 1.39 8.59
CA TYR A 27 -2.51 2.37 7.52
C TYR A 27 -3.54 1.98 6.45
N CYS A 28 -4.07 3.00 5.77
CA CYS A 28 -4.85 2.86 4.54
C CYS A 28 -4.05 3.50 3.40
N PHE A 29 -3.87 2.78 2.29
CA PHE A 29 -3.10 3.27 1.15
C PHE A 29 -4.01 3.65 -0.01
N GLU A 30 -4.07 4.94 -0.34
CA GLU A 30 -4.96 5.46 -1.40
C GLU A 30 -4.20 6.12 -2.56
N TYR A 31 -2.87 6.28 -2.44
CA TYR A 31 -2.08 6.92 -3.49
C TYR A 31 -2.15 6.14 -4.79
N PHE A 32 -2.47 6.86 -5.88
CA PHE A 32 -2.63 6.28 -7.19
C PHE A 32 -1.91 7.12 -8.25
N ASN A 33 -0.98 6.49 -8.95
CA ASN A 33 -0.40 7.03 -10.17
C ASN A 33 -1.12 6.46 -11.40
N PRO A 34 -1.81 7.28 -12.22
CA PRO A 34 -2.51 6.84 -13.44
C PRO A 34 -1.61 6.15 -14.48
N ASP A 35 -0.32 6.42 -14.47
CA ASP A 35 0.67 5.80 -15.35
C ASP A 35 1.25 4.50 -14.74
N GLY A 36 0.94 4.21 -13.48
CA GLY A 36 1.58 3.15 -12.69
C GLY A 36 1.37 1.72 -13.21
N PHE A 37 0.31 1.48 -13.95
CA PHE A 37 -0.04 0.18 -14.55
C PHE A 37 0.50 0.00 -15.99
N GLY A 38 1.21 0.99 -16.54
CA GLY A 38 1.69 0.94 -17.91
C GLY A 38 0.54 0.70 -18.90
N PHE A 39 0.71 -0.23 -19.85
CA PHE A 39 -0.32 -0.56 -20.83
C PHE A 39 -1.57 -1.20 -20.20
N LEU A 40 -1.44 -1.90 -19.06
CA LEU A 40 -2.57 -2.56 -18.40
C LEU A 40 -3.64 -1.56 -17.94
N ARG A 41 -3.29 -0.28 -17.76
CA ARG A 41 -4.22 0.79 -17.38
C ARG A 41 -5.44 0.91 -18.31
N PHE A 42 -5.28 0.54 -19.59
CA PHE A 42 -6.36 0.63 -20.58
C PHE A 42 -7.38 -0.50 -20.45
N MET A 43 -7.03 -1.58 -19.74
CA MET A 43 -7.90 -2.72 -19.46
C MET A 43 -8.57 -2.63 -18.08
N MET A 44 -8.18 -1.64 -17.26
CA MET A 44 -8.72 -1.50 -15.91
C MET A 44 -10.13 -0.89 -15.94
N PRO A 45 -11.08 -1.44 -15.16
CA PRO A 45 -12.46 -0.95 -15.13
C PRO A 45 -12.60 0.42 -14.44
N PHE A 46 -11.61 0.85 -13.67
CA PHE A 46 -11.56 2.15 -13.02
C PHE A 46 -10.11 2.59 -12.80
N LYS A 47 -9.94 3.88 -12.48
CA LYS A 47 -8.65 4.49 -12.12
C LYS A 47 -8.61 4.72 -10.62
N GLY A 48 -7.75 3.99 -9.91
CA GLY A 48 -7.58 4.09 -8.47
C GLY A 48 -6.58 3.08 -7.95
N ALA A 49 -6.18 3.24 -6.69
CA ALA A 49 -5.34 2.25 -6.03
C ALA A 49 -6.07 0.90 -5.99
N THR A 50 -5.37 -0.17 -6.38
CA THR A 50 -5.88 -1.54 -6.30
C THR A 50 -5.06 -2.36 -5.31
N HIS A 51 -5.47 -3.60 -5.06
CA HIS A 51 -4.75 -4.52 -4.19
C HIS A 51 -3.25 -4.59 -4.55
N CYS A 52 -2.39 -4.52 -3.53
CA CYS A 52 -0.93 -4.52 -3.61
C CYS A 52 -0.29 -3.35 -4.38
N SER A 53 -1.02 -2.26 -4.62
CA SER A 53 -0.45 -1.08 -5.29
C SER A 53 0.65 -0.41 -4.47
N GLU A 54 0.60 -0.55 -3.14
CA GLU A 54 1.53 0.01 -2.17
C GLU A 54 2.92 -0.65 -2.19
N VAL A 55 2.99 -1.95 -2.54
CA VAL A 55 4.21 -2.77 -2.44
C VAL A 55 5.38 -2.16 -3.20
N ARG A 56 5.11 -1.49 -4.33
CA ARG A 56 6.16 -0.86 -5.13
C ARG A 56 6.83 0.34 -4.45
N TYR A 57 6.11 1.03 -3.57
CA TYR A 57 6.63 2.19 -2.84
C TYR A 57 7.39 1.74 -1.59
N VAL A 58 7.07 0.56 -1.05
CA VAL A 58 7.86 -0.08 0.02
C VAL A 58 9.18 -0.66 -0.53
N LEU A 59 9.16 -1.30 -1.70
CA LEU A 59 10.31 -2.03 -2.25
C LEU A 59 11.07 -1.30 -3.36
N GLY A 60 10.56 -0.16 -3.84
CA GLY A 60 11.13 0.57 -4.99
C GLY A 60 11.08 -0.23 -6.31
N LYS A 61 10.19 -1.22 -6.44
CA LYS A 61 10.10 -2.14 -7.58
C LYS A 61 8.67 -2.36 -8.03
N GLY A 62 8.46 -2.44 -9.34
CA GLY A 62 7.14 -2.65 -9.90
C GLY A 62 6.68 -4.09 -9.84
N VAL A 63 5.45 -4.32 -9.38
CA VAL A 63 4.81 -5.65 -9.31
C VAL A 63 4.26 -6.07 -10.68
N PHE A 64 3.49 -5.20 -11.34
CA PHE A 64 2.79 -5.53 -12.60
C PHE A 64 3.52 -5.10 -13.87
N ALA A 65 4.40 -4.11 -13.77
CA ALA A 65 5.15 -3.53 -14.88
C ALA A 65 6.44 -2.89 -14.36
N LYS A 66 7.39 -2.63 -15.25
CA LYS A 66 8.61 -1.89 -14.90
C LYS A 66 8.24 -0.56 -14.27
N PHE A 67 8.65 -0.36 -13.02
CA PHE A 67 8.39 0.86 -12.28
C PHE A 67 9.34 1.96 -12.72
N ARG A 68 8.77 3.11 -13.11
CA ARG A 68 9.47 4.32 -13.52
C ARG A 68 8.85 5.47 -12.72
N PRO A 69 9.32 5.72 -11.48
CA PRO A 69 8.69 6.67 -10.59
C PRO A 69 8.81 8.10 -11.14
N ASN A 70 7.73 8.87 -11.04
CA ASN A 70 7.72 10.33 -11.17
C ASN A 70 8.06 11.00 -9.83
N ALA A 71 8.04 12.34 -9.77
CA ALA A 71 8.37 13.07 -8.54
C ALA A 71 7.48 12.67 -7.35
N SER A 72 6.17 12.59 -7.54
CA SER A 72 5.24 12.18 -6.48
C SER A 72 5.39 10.72 -6.08
N ASP A 73 5.78 9.84 -7.00
CA ASP A 73 6.12 8.45 -6.66
C ASP A 73 7.38 8.39 -5.78
N LEU A 74 8.37 9.26 -6.03
CA LEU A 74 9.58 9.35 -5.21
C LEU A 74 9.25 9.82 -3.79
N ASP A 75 8.37 10.81 -3.63
CA ASP A 75 7.88 11.25 -2.32
C ASP A 75 7.16 10.12 -1.58
N MET A 76 6.36 9.32 -2.30
CA MET A 76 5.67 8.16 -1.74
C MET A 76 6.63 7.03 -1.35
N ILE A 77 7.69 6.81 -2.13
CA ILE A 77 8.77 5.88 -1.77
C ILE A 77 9.44 6.34 -0.48
N ASP A 78 9.80 7.61 -0.38
CA ASP A 78 10.47 8.16 0.80
C ASP A 78 9.61 7.98 2.07
N MET A 79 8.32 8.32 2.00
CA MET A 79 7.39 8.09 3.11
C MET A 79 7.25 6.61 3.46
N MET A 80 6.95 5.74 2.49
CA MET A 80 6.68 4.33 2.78
C MET A 80 7.92 3.59 3.28
N THR A 81 9.09 3.88 2.71
CA THR A 81 10.36 3.30 3.20
C THR A 81 10.74 3.83 4.58
N THR A 82 10.45 5.10 4.87
CA THR A 82 10.63 5.68 6.22
C THR A 82 9.70 5.00 7.23
N TYR A 83 8.42 4.83 6.94
CA TYR A 83 7.48 4.16 7.83
C TYR A 83 7.88 2.72 8.11
N PHE A 84 8.17 1.93 7.07
CA PHE A 84 8.54 0.53 7.24
C PHE A 84 9.90 0.36 7.93
N SER A 85 10.88 1.23 7.62
CA SER A 85 12.20 1.15 8.26
C SER A 85 12.18 1.63 9.71
N ASN A 86 11.35 2.62 10.05
CA ASN A 86 11.15 3.04 11.43
C ASN A 86 10.41 1.97 12.24
N PHE A 87 9.33 1.40 11.69
CA PHE A 87 8.62 0.29 12.34
C PHE A 87 9.58 -0.89 12.62
N ALA A 88 10.41 -1.25 11.63
CA ALA A 88 11.40 -2.31 11.80
C ALA A 88 12.46 -2.01 12.88
N LYS A 89 12.78 -0.75 13.15
CA LYS A 89 13.80 -0.33 14.13
C LYS A 89 13.23 -0.08 15.51
N TYR A 90 12.01 0.44 15.59
CA TYR A 90 11.48 1.06 16.80
C TYR A 90 10.15 0.47 17.26
N GLY A 91 9.49 -0.34 16.43
CA GLY A 91 8.12 -0.79 16.67
C GLY A 91 7.16 0.37 16.45
#